data_AF-A0A179I6C4-F1
#
_entry.id   AF-A0A179I6C4-F1
#
_cell.length_a   1.000
_cell.length_b   1.000
_cell.length_c   1.000
_cell.angle_alpha   90.00
_cell.angle_beta   90.00
_cell.angle_gamma   90.00
#
_symmetry.space_group_name_H-M   'P 1'
#
loop_
_entity.id
_entity.type
_entity.pdbx_description
1 polymer ?
#
loop_
_entity_poly.entity_id
_entity_poly.type
_entity_poly.pdbx_seq_one_letter_code
_entity_poly.pdbx_strand_id
1 'polypeptide(L)'
;SVCTAERDISIMPGSSRMPISLRGSGPLKPGAASSALSLGLVNLDLIRNIVFVYFVSRWTRRLYWKLKGRGVIGAILELYRDIRRVLYGWFLQAPGVRGQVRAKVKESLDKMAAKLVPPAQTRYLTLPKEGMPEENIRAELDSLANMDHTRWEDGYVSGAVYHGEAELIKLQTDAYGLFTVANPIHPDVFPGVRKMEAEVVSMVLNMFNAPQGAAGASTSGGTESILLACLAARQKAYIERGVTEPEMILPMTAHTAFRKAADYFKIKVHFVDCPAPNYQVDLRGVSRLINRNTVLLVGSAPNFPHGIIDDISGLSRLALRNKLWLHVDCCLGSFVIACLEKAGFESEPFDFRLKGVSSISVDTHKYGFAPKGNSTVLYRAAALRTYQYYNPPAIHVAVTLPITKVWSKLISDLETVVEDEREKERVRIVEGKGAKGKAVGDSAALYGVAGSLPNKSVVVDLATGFLDLLYKA
;
A
#
# COMPACT_ATOMS: atom_id res chain seq x y z
N SER A 1 -48.62 0.80 26.85
CA SER A 1 -49.26 0.11 27.98
C SER A 1 -48.89 -1.34 27.97
N VAL A 2 -48.12 -1.81 28.97
CA VAL A 2 -48.16 -3.15 29.60
C VAL A 2 -47.18 -3.12 30.80
N CYS A 3 -47.74 -3.37 31.99
CA CYS A 3 -47.24 -3.94 33.27
C CYS A 3 -45.81 -3.60 33.79
N THR A 4 -45.62 -2.95 34.95
CA THR A 4 -45.78 -3.40 36.38
C THR A 4 -45.13 -4.75 36.71
N ALA A 5 -44.52 -5.03 37.86
CA ALA A 5 -43.82 -4.33 38.94
C ALA A 5 -43.30 -5.47 39.88
N GLU A 6 -42.39 -5.12 40.79
CA GLU A 6 -42.02 -5.82 42.03
C GLU A 6 -41.04 -7.01 41.98
N ARG A 7 -39.90 -6.81 42.66
CA ARG A 7 -39.38 -7.74 43.67
C ARG A 7 -38.44 -7.01 44.65
N ASP A 8 -38.87 -7.00 45.90
CA ASP A 8 -38.15 -6.61 47.11
C ASP A 8 -36.91 -7.49 47.37
N ILE A 9 -35.83 -6.87 47.85
CA ILE A 9 -34.88 -7.51 48.78
C ILE A 9 -34.43 -6.47 49.82
N SER A 10 -34.85 -6.70 51.06
CA SER A 10 -34.40 -6.01 52.28
C SER A 10 -33.06 -6.58 52.74
N ILE A 11 -32.14 -5.70 53.17
CA ILE A 11 -30.86 -6.06 53.78
C ILE A 11 -30.94 -5.70 55.28
N MET A 12 -30.88 -6.72 56.14
CA MET A 12 -30.69 -6.59 57.59
C MET A 12 -29.19 -6.51 57.94
N PRO A 13 -28.80 -5.78 59.00
CA PRO A 13 -27.40 -5.53 59.35
C PRO A 13 -26.84 -6.59 60.31
N GLY A 14 -25.68 -7.15 59.96
CA GLY A 14 -24.93 -8.09 60.80
C GLY A 14 -23.87 -7.38 61.65
N SER A 15 -24.05 -7.45 62.96
CA SER A 15 -23.01 -7.25 64.00
C SER A 15 -21.94 -8.36 63.91
N SER A 16 -20.66 -8.18 64.29
CA SER A 16 -20.22 -8.01 65.67
C SER A 16 -18.68 -8.07 65.79
N ARG A 17 -18.18 -7.31 66.78
CA ARG A 17 -17.03 -7.57 67.69
C ARG A 17 -15.58 -7.47 67.17
N MET A 18 -15.01 -6.28 67.31
CA MET A 18 -13.59 -6.08 67.63
C MET A 18 -13.38 -6.12 69.16
N PRO A 19 -12.35 -6.82 69.68
CA PRO A 19 -11.91 -6.63 71.06
C PRO A 19 -10.94 -5.46 71.17
N ILE A 20 -11.36 -4.45 71.93
CA ILE A 20 -10.50 -3.43 72.54
C ILE A 20 -9.89 -4.07 73.79
N SER A 21 -8.58 -4.22 73.82
CA SER A 21 -7.82 -4.31 75.07
C SER A 21 -6.54 -3.49 74.94
N LEU A 22 -6.66 -2.19 75.21
CA LEU A 22 -5.56 -1.31 75.57
C LEU A 22 -5.54 -1.19 77.09
N ARG A 23 -4.45 -1.61 77.75
CA ARG A 23 -4.02 -1.10 79.06
C ARG A 23 -2.53 -1.42 79.26
N GLY A 24 -1.72 -0.38 79.46
CA GLY A 24 -0.46 -0.49 80.22
C GLY A 24 0.86 -0.19 79.50
N SER A 25 1.06 1.07 79.15
CA SER A 25 2.33 1.85 79.14
C SER A 25 3.68 1.18 79.51
N GLY A 26 4.65 1.25 78.58
CA GLY A 26 6.10 1.20 78.81
C GLY A 26 6.84 1.87 77.63
N PRO A 27 7.95 2.61 77.82
CA PRO A 27 8.40 3.63 76.87
C PRO A 27 9.05 3.07 75.59
N LEU A 28 8.61 3.63 74.46
CA LEU A 28 9.11 3.41 73.10
C LEU A 28 10.52 3.99 72.91
N LYS A 29 11.45 3.19 72.36
CA LYS A 29 12.64 3.68 71.64
C LYS A 29 12.27 3.88 70.16
N PRO A 30 12.68 4.98 69.50
CA PRO A 30 12.35 5.20 68.10
C PRO A 30 13.33 4.42 67.20
N GLY A 31 12.87 3.31 66.64
CA GLY A 31 13.47 2.68 65.46
C GLY A 31 12.66 3.06 64.23
N ALA A 32 13.18 3.98 63.42
CA ALA A 32 12.57 4.38 62.16
C ALA A 32 12.53 3.18 61.19
N ALA A 33 11.34 2.69 60.89
CA ALA A 33 11.10 1.80 59.75
C ALA A 33 10.47 2.63 58.63
N SER A 34 11.30 3.20 57.76
CA SER A 34 10.88 3.59 56.42
C SER A 34 10.98 2.35 55.53
N SER A 35 9.84 1.73 55.23
CA SER A 35 9.75 0.78 54.12
C SER A 35 9.81 1.54 52.80
N ALA A 36 11.02 1.97 52.43
CA ALA A 36 11.32 2.24 51.03
C ALA A 36 11.09 0.93 50.27
N LEU A 37 10.11 0.91 49.38
CA LEU A 37 10.01 -0.05 48.28
C LEU A 37 11.35 -0.02 47.54
N SER A 38 12.23 -0.95 47.88
CA SER A 38 13.50 -1.07 47.21
C SER A 38 13.22 -1.55 45.79
N LEU A 39 13.56 -0.70 44.80
CA LEU A 39 13.87 -1.10 43.43
C LEU A 39 15.17 -1.96 43.39
N GLY A 40 15.35 -2.84 44.38
CA GLY A 40 16.50 -3.72 44.51
C GLY A 40 16.15 -5.09 43.95
N LEU A 41 16.88 -5.47 42.90
CA LEU A 41 16.91 -6.80 42.25
C LEU A 41 15.95 -6.99 41.07
N VAL A 42 16.07 -6.11 40.08
CA VAL A 42 16.16 -6.62 38.72
C VAL A 42 17.46 -7.44 38.63
N ASN A 43 17.37 -8.76 38.77
CA ASN A 43 18.52 -9.65 38.65
C ASN A 43 19.05 -9.58 37.20
N LEU A 44 20.17 -8.89 37.01
CA LEU A 44 20.79 -8.69 35.70
C LEU A 44 21.13 -10.02 35.01
N ASP A 45 21.47 -11.06 35.78
CA ASP A 45 21.69 -12.41 35.22
C ASP A 45 20.38 -13.04 34.72
N LEU A 46 19.26 -12.80 35.40
CA LEU A 46 17.95 -13.25 34.93
C LEU A 46 17.55 -12.54 33.64
N ILE A 47 17.74 -11.22 33.56
CA ILE A 47 17.52 -10.46 32.31
C ILE A 47 18.43 -10.97 31.20
N ARG A 48 19.74 -11.16 31.47
CA ARG A 48 20.70 -11.69 30.50
C ARG A 48 20.24 -13.05 29.96
N ASN A 49 19.82 -13.96 30.85
CA ASN A 49 19.37 -15.29 30.47
C ASN A 49 18.07 -15.23 29.65
N ILE A 50 17.12 -14.38 30.02
CA ILE A 50 15.88 -14.17 29.25
C ILE A 50 16.19 -13.64 27.85
N VAL A 51 17.06 -12.62 27.73
CA VAL A 51 17.49 -12.07 26.44
C VAL A 51 18.21 -13.12 25.60
N PHE A 52 19.08 -13.92 26.22
CA PHE A 52 19.80 -15.00 25.54
C PHE A 52 18.84 -16.09 25.04
N VAL A 53 17.90 -16.55 25.86
CA VAL A 53 16.89 -17.54 25.47
C VAL A 53 15.99 -16.98 24.36
N TYR A 54 15.60 -15.71 24.44
CA TYR A 54 14.86 -15.05 23.37
C TYR A 54 15.67 -14.99 22.06
N PHE A 55 16.95 -14.65 22.14
CA PHE A 55 17.85 -14.63 20.98
C PHE A 55 17.98 -16.02 20.35
N VAL A 56 18.33 -17.04 21.14
CA VAL A 56 18.49 -18.42 20.66
C VAL A 56 17.18 -18.93 20.07
N SER A 57 16.05 -18.78 20.77
CA SER A 57 14.74 -19.23 20.26
C SER A 57 14.34 -18.52 18.95
N ARG A 58 14.65 -17.22 18.81
CA ARG A 58 14.41 -16.46 17.58
C ARG A 58 15.23 -17.03 16.40
N TRP A 59 16.51 -17.30 16.60
CA TRP A 59 17.38 -17.84 15.55
C TRP A 59 17.08 -19.30 15.22
N THR A 60 16.83 -20.15 16.23
CA THR A 60 16.40 -21.54 16.04
C THR A 60 15.10 -21.60 15.24
N ARG A 61 14.12 -20.74 15.57
CA ARG A 61 12.87 -20.66 14.80
C ARG A 61 13.10 -20.24 13.35
N ARG A 62 13.96 -19.24 13.10
CA ARG A 62 14.31 -18.81 11.74
C ARG A 62 14.97 -19.92 10.94
N LEU A 63 15.92 -20.63 11.56
CA LEU A 63 16.60 -21.78 10.95
C LEU A 63 15.61 -22.91 10.64
N TYR A 64 14.73 -23.25 11.58
CA TYR A 64 13.69 -24.26 11.40
C TYR A 64 12.82 -23.95 10.17
N TRP A 65 12.30 -22.73 10.04
CA TRP A 65 11.45 -22.37 8.90
C TRP A 65 12.21 -22.37 7.58
N LYS A 66 13.48 -21.98 7.59
CA LYS A 66 14.34 -22.04 6.39
C LYS A 66 14.56 -23.49 5.96
N LEU A 67 14.91 -24.38 6.89
CA LEU A 67 15.10 -25.81 6.64
C LEU A 67 13.81 -26.52 6.23
N LYS A 68 12.67 -26.21 6.87
CA LYS A 68 11.36 -26.75 6.51
C LYS A 68 10.95 -26.34 5.08
N GLY A 69 11.17 -25.07 4.73
CA GLY A 69 10.79 -24.52 3.44
C GLY A 69 11.65 -25.04 2.28
N ARG A 70 12.97 -24.97 2.46
CA ARG A 70 13.97 -25.20 1.40
C ARG A 70 14.62 -26.59 1.45
N GLY A 71 14.48 -27.33 2.55
CA GLY A 71 15.31 -28.50 2.85
C GLY A 71 16.76 -28.11 3.18
N VAL A 72 17.57 -29.09 3.58
CA VAL A 72 19.00 -28.87 3.91
C VAL A 72 19.78 -28.42 2.68
N ILE A 73 19.63 -29.16 1.57
CA ILE A 73 20.34 -28.87 0.31
C ILE A 73 19.93 -27.49 -0.23
N GLY A 74 18.62 -27.21 -0.29
CA GLY A 74 18.13 -25.90 -0.77
C GLY A 74 18.59 -24.74 0.11
N ALA A 75 18.64 -24.92 1.43
CA ALA A 75 19.15 -23.90 2.34
C ALA A 75 20.65 -23.63 2.15
N ILE A 76 21.46 -24.67 1.91
CA ILE A 76 22.90 -24.53 1.61
C ILE A 76 23.10 -23.83 0.26
N LEU A 77 22.35 -24.20 -0.77
CA LEU A 77 22.42 -23.56 -2.08
C LEU A 77 22.01 -22.08 -2.03
N GLU A 78 20.97 -21.74 -1.25
CA GLU A 78 20.56 -20.36 -1.03
C GLU A 78 21.66 -19.57 -0.30
N LEU A 79 22.24 -20.14 0.76
CA LEU A 79 23.38 -19.53 1.47
C LEU A 79 24.58 -19.30 0.54
N TYR A 80 24.94 -20.29 -0.29
CA TYR A 80 26.00 -20.15 -1.27
C TYR A 80 25.72 -19.02 -2.27
N ARG A 81 24.49 -18.93 -2.80
CA ARG A 81 24.09 -17.85 -3.73
C ARG A 81 24.16 -16.48 -3.07
N ASP A 82 23.72 -16.37 -1.82
CA ASP A 82 23.76 -15.11 -1.07
C ASP A 82 25.20 -14.68 -0.78
N ILE A 83 26.05 -15.58 -0.30
CA ILE A 83 27.48 -15.32 -0.10
C ILE A 83 28.13 -14.91 -1.43
N ARG A 84 27.92 -15.67 -2.50
CA ARG A 84 28.45 -15.35 -3.83
C ARG A 84 27.99 -13.97 -4.31
N ARG A 85 26.72 -13.59 -4.10
CA ARG A 85 26.19 -12.28 -4.48
C ARG A 85 26.90 -11.16 -3.72
N VAL A 86 27.09 -11.32 -2.41
CA VAL A 86 27.78 -10.33 -1.57
C VAL A 86 29.25 -10.20 -1.98
N LEU A 87 29.96 -11.32 -2.09
CA LEU A 87 31.37 -11.33 -2.49
C LEU A 87 31.57 -10.75 -3.90
N TYR A 88 30.68 -11.08 -4.85
CA TYR A 88 30.72 -10.51 -6.19
C TYR A 88 30.42 -9.01 -6.19
N GLY A 89 29.51 -8.55 -5.34
CA GLY A 89 29.26 -7.13 -5.11
C GLY A 89 30.51 -6.40 -4.61
N TRP A 90 31.23 -6.97 -3.64
CA TRP A 90 32.51 -6.42 -3.16
C TRP A 90 33.58 -6.42 -4.25
N PHE A 91 33.67 -7.49 -5.03
CA PHE A 91 34.58 -7.57 -6.18
C PHE A 91 34.33 -6.46 -7.20
N LEU A 92 33.07 -6.19 -7.56
CA LEU A 92 32.71 -5.11 -8.50
C LEU A 92 33.05 -3.70 -7.95
N GLN A 93 33.17 -3.55 -6.64
CA GLN A 93 33.54 -2.28 -5.98
C GLN A 93 35.04 -2.17 -5.70
N ALA A 94 35.83 -3.21 -5.95
CA ALA A 94 37.26 -3.20 -5.69
C ALA A 94 37.99 -2.13 -6.53
N PRO A 95 39.07 -1.51 -6.01
CA PRO A 95 39.93 -0.62 -6.77
C PRO A 95 40.40 -1.29 -8.08
N GLY A 96 40.47 -0.53 -9.19
CA GLY A 96 40.73 -1.07 -10.54
C GLY A 96 39.48 -1.61 -11.23
N VAL A 97 38.77 -2.59 -10.64
CA VAL A 97 37.55 -3.19 -11.22
C VAL A 97 36.44 -2.16 -11.33
N ARG A 98 36.20 -1.38 -10.27
CA ARG A 98 35.17 -0.33 -10.24
C ARG A 98 35.33 0.70 -11.37
N GLY A 99 36.58 1.02 -11.74
CA GLY A 99 36.88 1.92 -12.85
C GLY A 99 36.44 1.36 -14.18
N GLN A 100 36.76 0.09 -14.45
CA GLN A 100 36.34 -0.60 -15.67
C GLN A 100 34.83 -0.78 -15.76
N VAL A 101 34.17 -1.13 -14.66
CA VAL A 101 32.70 -1.24 -14.60
C VAL A 101 32.05 0.10 -14.92
N ARG A 102 32.52 1.19 -14.31
CA ARG A 102 32.02 2.54 -14.59
C ARG A 102 32.21 2.95 -16.04
N ALA A 103 33.36 2.65 -16.63
CA ALA A 103 33.63 2.94 -18.04
C ALA A 103 32.64 2.21 -18.97
N LYS A 104 32.43 0.90 -18.76
CA LYS A 104 31.46 0.11 -19.55
C LYS A 104 30.02 0.56 -19.36
N VAL A 105 29.63 0.92 -18.12
CA VAL A 105 28.30 1.47 -17.85
C VAL A 105 28.12 2.79 -18.59
N LYS A 106 29.10 3.70 -18.52
CA LYS A 106 29.07 4.97 -19.24
C LYS A 106 28.95 4.75 -20.75
N GLU A 107 29.78 3.89 -21.31
CA GLU A 107 29.72 3.55 -22.75
C GLU A 107 28.33 3.02 -23.16
N SER A 108 27.73 2.15 -22.33
CA SER A 108 26.39 1.62 -22.59
C SER A 108 25.31 2.70 -22.49
N LEU A 109 25.42 3.61 -21.51
CA LEU A 109 24.52 4.75 -21.36
C LEU A 109 24.64 5.71 -22.54
N ASP A 110 25.86 6.01 -23.00
CA ASP A 110 26.10 6.89 -24.14
C ASP A 110 25.49 6.31 -25.42
N LYS A 111 25.67 5.00 -25.67
CA LYS A 111 25.05 4.28 -26.81
C LYS A 111 23.52 4.28 -26.73
N MET A 112 22.96 4.06 -25.54
CA MET A 112 21.50 4.12 -25.34
C MET A 112 20.96 5.53 -25.56
N ALA A 113 21.63 6.56 -25.02
CA ALA A 113 21.22 7.94 -25.16
C ALA A 113 21.21 8.37 -26.63
N ALA A 114 22.26 8.03 -27.38
CA ALA A 114 22.34 8.30 -28.81
C ALA A 114 21.24 7.61 -29.64
N LYS A 115 20.74 6.45 -29.18
CA LYS A 115 19.65 5.72 -29.85
C LYS A 115 18.26 6.26 -29.49
N LEU A 116 18.07 6.78 -28.27
CA LEU A 116 16.76 7.18 -27.77
C LEU A 116 16.44 8.66 -28.03
N VAL A 117 17.44 9.53 -28.08
CA VAL A 117 17.24 10.97 -28.27
C VAL A 117 18.20 11.48 -29.35
N PRO A 118 17.69 11.96 -30.49
CA PRO A 118 18.52 12.57 -31.51
C PRO A 118 19.28 13.79 -30.93
N PRO A 119 20.60 13.92 -31.14
CA PRO A 119 21.40 14.97 -30.53
C PRO A 119 21.08 16.40 -31.04
N ALA A 120 20.31 16.54 -32.12
CA ALA A 120 20.09 17.81 -32.82
C ALA A 120 18.73 18.48 -32.56
N GLN A 121 17.92 17.99 -31.62
CA GLN A 121 16.62 18.60 -31.31
C GLN A 121 16.74 19.78 -30.33
N THR A 122 15.90 20.80 -30.54
CA THR A 122 15.73 21.90 -29.59
C THR A 122 15.31 21.36 -28.23
N ARG A 123 15.97 21.80 -27.16
CA ARG A 123 15.68 21.36 -25.79
C ARG A 123 15.21 22.54 -24.95
N TYR A 124 13.96 22.49 -24.52
CA TYR A 124 13.40 23.44 -23.58
C TYR A 124 13.75 23.01 -22.15
N LEU A 125 14.92 23.44 -21.66
CA LEU A 125 15.44 23.06 -20.32
C LEU A 125 15.02 24.02 -19.20
N THR A 126 14.44 25.16 -19.56
CA THR A 126 13.93 26.18 -18.63
C THR A 126 12.62 26.73 -19.17
N LEU A 127 11.78 27.26 -18.28
CA LEU A 127 10.58 27.99 -18.72
C LEU A 127 10.96 29.15 -19.64
N PRO A 128 10.28 29.35 -20.76
CA PRO A 128 10.52 30.49 -21.63
C PRO A 128 10.11 31.78 -20.89
N LYS A 129 10.82 32.88 -21.17
CA LYS A 129 10.53 34.19 -20.55
C LYS A 129 9.13 34.70 -20.91
N GLU A 130 8.67 34.35 -22.10
CA GLU A 130 7.34 34.66 -22.62
C GLU A 130 6.62 33.37 -23.02
N GLY A 131 5.30 33.35 -22.90
CA GLY A 131 4.51 32.19 -23.30
C GLY A 131 4.67 31.93 -24.80
N MET A 132 4.92 30.67 -25.18
CA MET A 132 5.00 30.32 -26.59
C MET A 132 3.60 30.45 -27.24
N PRO A 133 3.51 31.00 -28.46
CA PRO A 133 2.27 31.00 -29.22
C PRO A 133 1.72 29.58 -29.41
N GLU A 134 0.39 29.45 -29.43
CA GLU A 134 -0.27 28.15 -29.56
C GLU A 134 0.12 27.41 -30.85
N GLU A 135 0.28 28.12 -31.96
CA GLU A 135 0.73 27.56 -33.24
C GLU A 135 2.10 26.89 -33.12
N ASN A 136 3.04 27.55 -32.43
CA ASN A 136 4.39 27.00 -32.21
C ASN A 136 4.33 25.76 -31.31
N ILE A 137 3.46 25.75 -30.29
CA ILE A 137 3.25 24.57 -29.44
C ILE A 137 2.69 23.41 -30.27
N ARG A 138 1.70 23.66 -31.12
CA ARG A 138 1.09 22.64 -31.98
C ARG A 138 2.08 22.08 -32.99
N ALA A 139 2.89 22.93 -33.62
CA ALA A 139 3.95 22.51 -34.54
C ALA A 139 5.01 21.65 -33.84
N GLU A 140 5.39 22.01 -32.61
CA GLU A 140 6.33 21.20 -31.82
C GLU A 140 5.72 19.84 -31.44
N LEU A 141 4.45 19.79 -31.02
CA LEU A 141 3.75 18.54 -30.72
C LEU A 141 3.66 17.63 -31.96
N ASP A 142 3.40 18.19 -33.13
CA ASP A 142 3.37 17.44 -34.40
C ASP A 142 4.76 16.89 -34.76
N SER A 143 5.82 17.70 -34.60
CA SER A 143 7.21 17.27 -34.76
C SER A 143 7.57 16.10 -33.82
N LEU A 144 7.17 16.18 -32.55
CA LEU A 144 7.38 15.13 -31.55
C LEU A 144 6.62 13.84 -31.86
N ALA A 145 5.36 13.97 -32.31
CA ALA A 145 4.53 12.83 -32.69
C ALA A 145 5.09 12.07 -33.91
N ASN A 146 5.78 12.78 -34.82
CA ASN A 146 6.37 12.23 -36.03
C ASN A 146 7.88 11.91 -35.91
N MET A 147 8.44 11.91 -34.70
CA MET A 147 9.82 11.48 -34.48
C MET A 147 10.02 10.03 -34.92
N ASP A 148 11.22 9.68 -35.41
CA ASP A 148 11.55 8.30 -35.79
C ASP A 148 11.37 7.37 -34.58
N HIS A 149 10.57 6.32 -34.76
CA HIS A 149 10.23 5.38 -33.72
C HIS A 149 9.95 3.99 -34.29
N THR A 150 9.93 2.98 -33.42
CA THR A 150 9.60 1.62 -33.85
C THR A 150 8.14 1.58 -34.26
N ARG A 151 7.88 1.23 -35.53
CA ARG A 151 6.56 1.17 -36.18
C ARG A 151 5.63 0.18 -35.47
N TRP A 152 4.91 0.66 -34.46
CA TRP A 152 3.95 -0.15 -33.71
C TRP A 152 2.63 -0.26 -34.47
N GLU A 153 2.33 0.72 -35.31
CA GLU A 153 1.20 0.78 -36.24
C GLU A 153 1.22 -0.40 -37.23
N ASP A 154 2.42 -0.80 -37.65
CA ASP A 154 2.64 -1.95 -38.53
C ASP A 154 2.71 -3.30 -37.78
N GLY A 155 2.51 -3.29 -36.44
CA GLY A 155 2.52 -4.51 -35.63
C GLY A 155 3.90 -5.07 -35.28
N TYR A 156 5.00 -4.31 -35.43
CA TYR A 156 6.36 -4.79 -35.11
C TYR A 156 6.73 -4.75 -33.61
N VAL A 157 5.81 -4.30 -32.74
CA VAL A 157 6.06 -4.14 -31.31
C VAL A 157 5.20 -5.11 -30.50
N SER A 158 5.85 -6.00 -29.73
CA SER A 158 5.16 -6.87 -28.79
C SER A 158 4.63 -6.07 -27.60
N GLY A 159 3.30 -6.03 -27.43
CA GLY A 159 2.66 -5.25 -26.38
C GLY A 159 2.74 -3.75 -26.68
N ALA A 160 3.07 -2.93 -25.68
CA ALA A 160 3.07 -1.46 -25.76
C ALA A 160 1.70 -0.85 -26.13
N VAL A 161 1.29 -0.93 -27.39
CA VAL A 161 -0.01 -0.51 -27.92
C VAL A 161 -0.87 -1.75 -28.17
N TYR A 162 -2.08 -1.78 -27.58
CA TYR A 162 -2.92 -2.98 -27.59
C TYR A 162 -4.08 -2.91 -28.60
N HIS A 163 -4.42 -1.71 -29.11
CA HIS A 163 -5.48 -1.52 -30.10
C HIS A 163 -4.98 -0.71 -31.31
N GLY A 164 -4.80 0.62 -31.16
CA GLY A 164 -4.14 1.46 -32.17
C GLY A 164 -5.04 2.05 -33.26
N GLU A 165 -6.26 1.53 -33.45
CA GLU A 165 -7.17 2.05 -34.48
C GLU A 165 -7.67 3.48 -34.23
N ALA A 166 -7.77 4.26 -35.31
CA ALA A 166 -8.10 5.68 -35.30
C ALA A 166 -9.48 5.99 -34.69
N GLU A 167 -10.49 5.14 -34.94
CA GLU A 167 -11.85 5.36 -34.43
C GLU A 167 -11.91 5.30 -32.90
N LEU A 168 -11.22 4.32 -32.30
CA LEU A 168 -11.18 4.19 -30.84
C LEU A 168 -10.36 5.31 -30.21
N ILE A 169 -9.23 5.69 -30.82
CA ILE A 169 -8.42 6.83 -30.36
C ILE A 169 -9.27 8.10 -30.34
N LYS A 170 -10.01 8.38 -31.43
CA LYS A 170 -10.87 9.56 -31.52
C LYS A 170 -11.91 9.59 -30.40
N LEU A 171 -12.63 8.48 -30.18
CA LEU A 171 -13.63 8.37 -29.11
C LEU A 171 -13.01 8.67 -27.73
N GLN A 172 -11.82 8.15 -27.46
CA GLN A 172 -11.11 8.37 -26.21
C GLN A 172 -10.62 9.80 -26.04
N THR A 173 -10.16 10.44 -27.12
CA THR A 173 -9.78 11.86 -27.13
C THR A 173 -10.98 12.77 -26.89
N ASP A 174 -12.12 12.50 -27.52
CA ASP A 174 -13.36 13.25 -27.31
C ASP A 174 -13.84 13.13 -25.85
N ALA A 175 -13.80 11.92 -25.29
CA ALA A 175 -14.11 11.68 -23.89
C ALA A 175 -13.13 12.40 -22.94
N TYR A 176 -11.82 12.35 -23.21
CA TYR A 176 -10.82 13.08 -22.42
C TYR A 176 -11.09 14.59 -22.44
N GLY A 177 -11.41 15.14 -23.62
CA GLY A 177 -11.77 16.56 -23.77
C GLY A 177 -12.90 16.99 -22.84
N LEU A 178 -13.99 16.20 -22.76
CA LEU A 178 -15.14 16.47 -21.89
C LEU A 178 -14.81 16.47 -20.39
N PHE A 179 -13.83 15.65 -19.97
CA PHE A 179 -13.49 15.44 -18.56
C PHE A 179 -12.09 15.94 -18.18
N THR A 180 -11.47 16.80 -18.99
CA THR A 180 -10.06 17.26 -18.83
C THR A 180 -9.73 17.78 -17.43
N VAL A 181 -10.68 18.47 -16.78
CA VAL A 181 -10.49 19.08 -15.45
C VAL A 181 -10.98 18.19 -14.30
N ALA A 182 -11.49 17.01 -14.60
CA ALA A 182 -12.11 16.17 -13.58
C ALA A 182 -11.07 15.61 -12.60
N ASN A 183 -11.41 15.70 -11.32
CA ASN A 183 -10.58 15.18 -10.23
C ASN A 183 -11.43 14.27 -9.32
N PRO A 184 -11.23 12.94 -9.36
CA PRO A 184 -12.04 11.97 -8.60
C PRO A 184 -12.01 12.14 -7.07
N ILE A 185 -11.08 12.94 -6.52
CA ILE A 185 -11.08 13.28 -5.08
C ILE A 185 -12.32 14.09 -4.67
N HIS A 186 -12.97 14.76 -5.62
CA HIS A 186 -14.17 15.59 -5.43
C HIS A 186 -15.39 14.96 -6.11
N PRO A 187 -15.94 13.85 -5.58
CA PRO A 187 -17.08 13.16 -6.19
C PRO A 187 -18.38 13.99 -6.19
N ASP A 188 -18.46 15.01 -5.35
CA ASP A 188 -19.52 16.01 -5.30
C ASP A 188 -19.44 17.00 -6.48
N VAL A 189 -18.23 17.36 -6.90
CA VAL A 189 -17.99 18.24 -8.06
C VAL A 189 -18.06 17.46 -9.37
N PHE A 190 -17.58 16.20 -9.39
CA PHE A 190 -17.52 15.35 -10.59
C PHE A 190 -18.31 14.04 -10.43
N PRO A 191 -19.63 14.08 -10.16
CA PRO A 191 -20.43 12.88 -9.90
C PRO A 191 -20.50 11.92 -11.10
N GLY A 192 -20.40 12.46 -12.33
CA GLY A 192 -20.34 11.66 -13.56
C GLY A 192 -19.12 10.74 -13.60
N VAL A 193 -17.94 11.23 -13.18
CA VAL A 193 -16.71 10.42 -13.13
C VAL A 193 -16.82 9.34 -12.06
N ARG A 194 -17.33 9.69 -10.87
CA ARG A 194 -17.58 8.69 -9.82
C ARG A 194 -18.52 7.58 -10.30
N LYS A 195 -19.57 7.91 -11.06
CA LYS A 195 -20.47 6.93 -11.67
C LYS A 195 -19.72 6.02 -12.64
N MET A 196 -18.96 6.59 -13.58
CA MET A 196 -18.19 5.81 -14.57
C MET A 196 -17.19 4.87 -13.90
N GLU A 197 -16.43 5.32 -12.90
CA GLU A 197 -15.50 4.45 -12.16
C GLU A 197 -16.22 3.27 -11.49
N ALA A 198 -17.36 3.53 -10.83
CA ALA A 198 -18.14 2.48 -10.19
C ALA A 198 -18.69 1.47 -11.20
N GLU A 199 -19.14 1.92 -12.37
CA GLU A 199 -19.63 1.08 -13.45
C GLU A 199 -18.52 0.24 -14.07
N VAL A 200 -17.35 0.83 -14.36
CA VAL A 200 -16.18 0.09 -14.85
C VAL A 200 -15.79 -1.02 -13.88
N VAL A 201 -15.64 -0.71 -12.60
CA VAL A 201 -15.33 -1.72 -11.57
C VAL A 201 -16.39 -2.82 -11.52
N SER A 202 -17.67 -2.45 -11.59
CA SER A 202 -18.79 -3.40 -11.58
C SER A 202 -18.75 -4.35 -12.80
N MET A 203 -18.52 -3.82 -14.00
CA MET A 203 -18.40 -4.60 -15.23
C MET A 203 -17.24 -5.61 -15.14
N VAL A 204 -16.08 -5.18 -14.65
CA VAL A 204 -14.92 -6.07 -14.50
C VAL A 204 -15.17 -7.11 -13.40
N LEU A 205 -15.79 -6.76 -12.27
CA LEU A 205 -16.19 -7.73 -11.24
C LEU A 205 -17.08 -8.84 -11.81
N ASN A 206 -18.10 -8.48 -12.58
CA ASN A 206 -18.99 -9.45 -13.23
C ASN A 206 -18.26 -10.33 -14.23
N MET A 207 -17.34 -9.74 -15.00
CA MET A 207 -16.54 -10.45 -15.99
C MET A 207 -15.60 -11.50 -15.36
N PHE A 208 -15.16 -11.29 -14.13
CA PHE A 208 -14.34 -12.23 -13.34
C PHE A 208 -15.17 -13.03 -12.30
N ASN A 209 -16.50 -13.13 -12.52
CA ASN A 209 -17.42 -13.93 -11.71
C ASN A 209 -17.37 -13.63 -10.21
N ALA A 210 -17.19 -12.35 -9.86
CA ALA A 210 -17.15 -11.94 -8.47
C ALA A 210 -18.48 -12.26 -7.74
N PRO A 211 -18.44 -12.72 -6.48
CA PRO A 211 -19.66 -12.99 -5.72
C PRO A 211 -20.38 -11.70 -5.32
N GLN A 212 -21.64 -11.84 -4.91
CA GLN A 212 -22.37 -10.73 -4.28
C GLN A 212 -21.60 -10.19 -3.06
N GLY A 213 -21.55 -8.86 -2.94
CA GLY A 213 -20.80 -8.18 -1.88
C GLY A 213 -19.31 -7.99 -2.19
N ALA A 214 -18.83 -8.46 -3.35
CA ALA A 214 -17.52 -8.09 -3.87
C ALA A 214 -17.43 -6.59 -4.18
N ALA A 215 -16.21 -6.06 -4.18
CA ALA A 215 -15.96 -4.66 -4.45
C ALA A 215 -14.59 -4.48 -5.11
N GLY A 216 -14.35 -3.33 -5.73
CA GLY A 216 -13.06 -3.01 -6.32
C GLY A 216 -12.75 -1.52 -6.25
N ALA A 217 -11.64 -1.14 -6.87
CA ALA A 217 -11.23 0.23 -7.08
C ALA A 217 -10.51 0.35 -8.43
N SER A 218 -10.67 1.50 -9.09
CA SER A 218 -9.82 1.92 -10.20
C SER A 218 -8.45 2.30 -9.68
N THR A 219 -7.42 2.07 -10.51
CA THR A 219 -6.02 2.42 -10.22
C THR A 219 -5.37 2.98 -11.48
N SER A 220 -4.19 3.59 -11.32
CA SER A 220 -3.40 4.14 -12.43
C SER A 220 -2.75 3.06 -13.32
N GLY A 221 -2.76 1.80 -12.92
CA GLY A 221 -2.14 0.70 -13.66
C GLY A 221 -1.90 -0.54 -12.81
N GLY A 222 -1.54 -1.65 -13.46
CA GLY A 222 -1.37 -2.94 -12.79
C GLY A 222 -0.34 -2.95 -11.66
N THR A 223 0.68 -2.09 -11.76
CA THR A 223 1.64 -1.93 -10.65
C THR A 223 0.98 -1.39 -9.39
N GLU A 224 0.12 -0.37 -9.50
CA GLU A 224 -0.62 0.15 -8.34
C GLU A 224 -1.64 -0.86 -7.83
N SER A 225 -2.35 -1.56 -8.73
CA SER A 225 -3.28 -2.64 -8.36
C SER A 225 -2.60 -3.72 -7.50
N ILE A 226 -1.40 -4.14 -7.90
CA ILE A 226 -0.57 -5.10 -7.14
C ILE A 226 -0.13 -4.52 -5.79
N LEU A 227 0.33 -3.26 -5.77
CA LEU A 227 0.75 -2.58 -4.54
C LEU A 227 -0.39 -2.53 -3.52
N LEU A 228 -1.59 -2.13 -3.96
CA LEU A 228 -2.78 -2.04 -3.10
C LEU A 228 -3.21 -3.42 -2.58
N ALA A 229 -3.18 -4.47 -3.43
CA ALA A 229 -3.48 -5.83 -3.00
C ALA A 229 -2.48 -6.34 -1.93
N CYS A 230 -1.18 -6.06 -2.12
CA CYS A 230 -0.15 -6.40 -1.13
C CYS A 230 -0.33 -5.62 0.18
N LEU A 231 -0.64 -4.33 0.10
CA LEU A 231 -0.92 -3.49 1.26
C LEU A 231 -2.14 -4.00 2.03
N ALA A 232 -3.23 -4.32 1.34
CA ALA A 232 -4.45 -4.86 1.94
C ALA A 232 -4.19 -6.19 2.66
N ALA A 233 -3.47 -7.12 2.03
CA ALA A 233 -3.09 -8.40 2.64
C ALA A 233 -2.23 -8.22 3.89
N ARG A 234 -1.25 -7.29 3.84
CA ARG A 234 -0.41 -6.93 4.99
C ARG A 234 -1.23 -6.34 6.13
N GLN A 235 -2.10 -5.35 5.85
CA GLN A 235 -2.89 -4.70 6.88
C GLN A 235 -3.92 -5.62 7.52
N LYS A 236 -4.57 -6.48 6.72
CA LYS A 236 -5.44 -7.52 7.26
C LYS A 236 -4.71 -8.44 8.23
N ALA A 237 -3.54 -8.92 7.85
CA ALA A 237 -2.75 -9.80 8.72
C ALA A 237 -2.23 -9.07 9.99
N TYR A 238 -1.90 -7.79 9.89
CA TYR A 238 -1.52 -7.00 11.06
C TYR A 238 -2.71 -6.83 12.02
N ILE A 239 -3.86 -6.37 11.50
CA ILE A 239 -5.05 -6.05 12.30
C ILE A 239 -5.68 -7.30 12.92
N GLU A 240 -5.83 -8.38 12.15
CA GLU A 240 -6.56 -9.57 12.61
C GLU A 240 -5.67 -10.64 13.25
N ARG A 241 -4.39 -10.70 12.87
CA ARG A 241 -3.46 -11.75 13.31
C ARG A 241 -2.22 -11.22 14.05
N GLY A 242 -2.06 -9.90 14.18
CA GLY A 242 -0.90 -9.31 14.85
C GLY A 242 0.44 -9.55 14.14
N VAL A 243 0.44 -9.79 12.83
CA VAL A 243 1.68 -10.10 12.08
C VAL A 243 2.51 -8.82 11.88
N THR A 244 3.68 -8.75 12.53
CA THR A 244 4.60 -7.59 12.44
C THR A 244 5.80 -7.79 11.51
N GLU A 245 6.13 -9.05 11.16
CA GLU A 245 7.17 -9.39 10.17
C GLU A 245 6.52 -10.11 8.97
N PRO A 246 5.72 -9.43 8.12
CA PRO A 246 4.90 -10.07 7.09
C PRO A 246 5.75 -10.73 6.00
N GLU A 247 5.30 -11.90 5.52
CA GLU A 247 5.95 -12.65 4.45
C GLU A 247 4.98 -12.98 3.31
N MET A 248 5.44 -12.92 2.06
CA MET A 248 4.68 -13.35 0.89
C MET A 248 5.40 -14.46 0.12
N ILE A 249 4.65 -15.37 -0.48
CA ILE A 249 5.16 -16.45 -1.31
C ILE A 249 4.88 -16.10 -2.77
N LEU A 250 5.94 -16.00 -3.56
CA LEU A 250 5.93 -15.42 -4.90
C LEU A 250 6.56 -16.37 -5.93
N PRO A 251 5.84 -16.77 -6.99
CA PRO A 251 6.44 -17.49 -8.11
C PRO A 251 7.60 -16.70 -8.75
N MET A 252 8.62 -17.38 -9.26
CA MET A 252 9.75 -16.73 -9.95
C MET A 252 9.35 -15.96 -11.20
N THR A 253 8.23 -16.35 -11.83
CA THR A 253 7.65 -15.73 -13.03
C THR A 253 6.71 -14.56 -12.75
N ALA A 254 6.36 -14.32 -11.48
CA ALA A 254 5.43 -13.26 -11.10
C ALA A 254 6.00 -11.86 -11.39
N HIS A 255 5.10 -10.90 -11.62
CA HIS A 255 5.46 -9.54 -12.01
C HIS A 255 6.38 -8.84 -11.00
N THR A 256 7.30 -8.00 -11.48
CA THR A 256 8.29 -7.32 -10.62
C THR A 256 7.66 -6.33 -9.63
N ALA A 257 6.42 -5.90 -9.86
CA ALA A 257 5.66 -5.04 -8.94
C ALA A 257 5.50 -5.66 -7.54
N PHE A 258 5.42 -6.99 -7.40
CA PHE A 258 5.39 -7.63 -6.08
C PHE A 258 6.68 -7.42 -5.30
N ARG A 259 7.84 -7.38 -5.99
CA ARG A 259 9.13 -7.07 -5.37
C ARG A 259 9.17 -5.60 -4.93
N LYS A 260 8.66 -4.70 -5.76
CA LYS A 260 8.49 -3.29 -5.40
C LYS A 260 7.59 -3.11 -4.15
N ALA A 261 6.47 -3.86 -4.10
CA ALA A 261 5.58 -3.88 -2.93
C ALA A 261 6.29 -4.38 -1.67
N ALA A 262 7.11 -5.43 -1.79
CA ALA A 262 7.95 -5.92 -0.70
C ALA A 262 8.88 -4.85 -0.16
N ASP A 263 9.55 -4.10 -1.03
CA ASP A 263 10.49 -3.06 -0.64
C ASP A 263 9.79 -1.87 0.03
N TYR A 264 8.65 -1.45 -0.50
CA TYR A 264 7.85 -0.33 0.02
C TYR A 264 7.21 -0.67 1.36
N PHE A 265 6.58 -1.84 1.46
CA PHE A 265 5.77 -2.22 2.63
C PHE A 265 6.49 -3.15 3.60
N LYS A 266 7.79 -3.39 3.38
CA LYS A 266 8.65 -4.26 4.21
C LYS A 266 8.08 -5.66 4.38
N ILE A 267 7.60 -6.24 3.28
CA ILE A 267 7.13 -7.63 3.21
C ILE A 267 8.30 -8.50 2.73
N LYS A 268 8.65 -9.53 3.49
CA LYS A 268 9.71 -10.45 3.09
C LYS A 268 9.18 -11.40 2.00
N VAL A 269 9.93 -11.55 0.91
CA VAL A 269 9.55 -12.40 -0.23
C VAL A 269 10.21 -13.77 -0.11
N HIS A 270 9.41 -14.83 -0.31
CA HIS A 270 9.90 -16.18 -0.55
C HIS A 270 9.62 -16.59 -1.98
N PHE A 271 10.67 -16.72 -2.77
CA PHE A 271 10.57 -17.16 -4.16
C PHE A 271 10.33 -18.66 -4.27
N VAL A 272 9.42 -19.05 -5.16
CA VAL A 272 9.13 -20.45 -5.53
C VAL A 272 9.44 -20.66 -7.00
N ASP A 273 10.13 -21.76 -7.30
CA ASP A 273 10.51 -22.11 -8.66
C ASP A 273 9.29 -22.53 -9.50
N CYS A 274 9.40 -22.30 -10.81
CA CYS A 274 8.42 -22.67 -11.82
C CYS A 274 9.07 -23.67 -12.79
N PRO A 275 9.14 -24.96 -12.43
CA PRO A 275 9.96 -25.93 -13.15
C PRO A 275 9.39 -26.29 -14.52
N ALA A 276 10.29 -26.66 -15.44
CA ALA A 276 9.94 -27.28 -16.71
C ALA A 276 9.24 -28.64 -16.49
N PRO A 277 8.41 -29.12 -17.44
CA PRO A 277 8.10 -28.49 -18.73
C PRO A 277 6.98 -27.45 -18.67
N ASN A 278 6.17 -27.43 -17.60
CA ASN A 278 4.95 -26.62 -17.57
C ASN A 278 5.22 -25.15 -17.19
N TYR A 279 6.34 -24.85 -16.53
CA TYR A 279 6.71 -23.51 -16.05
C TYR A 279 5.63 -22.82 -15.19
N GLN A 280 4.76 -23.61 -14.55
CA GLN A 280 3.82 -23.18 -13.51
C GLN A 280 4.47 -23.25 -12.13
N VAL A 281 3.97 -22.47 -11.17
CA VAL A 281 4.44 -22.51 -9.78
C VAL A 281 4.38 -23.92 -9.14
N ASP A 282 5.46 -24.34 -8.47
CA ASP A 282 5.46 -25.58 -7.67
C ASP A 282 4.64 -25.42 -6.37
N LEU A 283 3.43 -25.96 -6.36
CA LEU A 283 2.53 -25.95 -5.19
C LEU A 283 3.12 -26.63 -3.95
N ARG A 284 4.00 -27.64 -4.11
CA ARG A 284 4.66 -28.28 -2.96
C ARG A 284 5.65 -27.31 -2.34
N GLY A 285 6.42 -26.60 -3.16
CA GLY A 285 7.28 -25.49 -2.77
C GLY A 285 6.52 -24.41 -2.02
N VAL A 286 5.39 -23.94 -2.56
CA VAL A 286 4.48 -22.99 -1.88
C VAL A 286 4.08 -23.53 -0.51
N SER A 287 3.55 -24.75 -0.45
CA SER A 287 3.05 -25.32 0.81
C SER A 287 4.13 -25.48 1.89
N ARG A 288 5.39 -25.73 1.53
CA ARG A 288 6.51 -25.87 2.49
C ARG A 288 6.92 -24.54 3.11
N LEU A 289 6.80 -23.44 2.36
CA LEU A 289 7.22 -22.10 2.79
C LEU A 289 6.18 -21.39 3.66
N ILE A 290 4.92 -21.85 3.66
CA ILE A 290 3.86 -21.30 4.50
C ILE A 290 4.22 -21.42 5.98
N ASN A 291 4.11 -20.30 6.68
CA ASN A 291 4.33 -20.19 8.12
C ASN A 291 3.42 -19.12 8.74
N ARG A 292 3.56 -18.90 10.05
CA ARG A 292 2.69 -17.99 10.82
C ARG A 292 2.77 -16.51 10.40
N ASN A 293 3.85 -16.10 9.74
CA ASN A 293 4.04 -14.76 9.24
C ASN A 293 3.60 -14.61 7.77
N THR A 294 3.23 -15.69 7.09
CA THR A 294 2.73 -15.63 5.72
C THR A 294 1.41 -14.86 5.69
N VAL A 295 1.35 -13.86 4.81
CA VAL A 295 0.18 -12.99 4.63
C VAL A 295 -0.44 -13.13 3.24
N LEU A 296 0.37 -13.48 2.23
CA LEU A 296 -0.04 -13.46 0.83
C LEU A 296 0.58 -14.61 0.02
N LEU A 297 -0.25 -15.27 -0.78
CA LEU A 297 0.12 -16.14 -1.89
C LEU A 297 -0.19 -15.41 -3.20
N VAL A 298 0.67 -15.58 -4.21
CA VAL A 298 0.53 -14.97 -5.53
C VAL A 298 0.48 -16.05 -6.60
N GLY A 299 -0.41 -15.90 -7.58
CA GLY A 299 -0.40 -16.62 -8.85
C GLY A 299 -0.68 -15.68 -10.01
N SER A 300 -0.11 -15.94 -11.18
CA SER A 300 -0.32 -15.11 -12.37
C SER A 300 -1.21 -15.81 -13.39
N ALA A 301 -2.10 -15.06 -14.04
CA ALA A 301 -3.01 -15.55 -15.06
C ALA A 301 -3.07 -14.56 -16.25
N PRO A 302 -2.19 -14.69 -17.25
CA PRO A 302 -0.93 -15.41 -17.23
C PRO A 302 0.22 -14.56 -16.66
N ASN A 303 1.38 -15.19 -16.47
CA ASN A 303 2.61 -14.47 -16.16
C ASN A 303 3.17 -13.72 -17.39
N PHE A 304 3.87 -12.61 -17.14
CA PHE A 304 4.49 -11.79 -18.18
C PHE A 304 5.61 -12.50 -18.96
N PRO A 305 6.52 -13.27 -18.33
CA PRO A 305 7.67 -13.85 -19.05
C PRO A 305 7.31 -14.88 -20.12
N HIS A 306 6.30 -15.73 -19.87
CA HIS A 306 6.01 -16.88 -20.73
C HIS A 306 4.55 -16.95 -21.21
N GLY A 307 3.65 -16.08 -20.72
CA GLY A 307 2.24 -16.14 -21.11
C GLY A 307 1.49 -17.37 -20.56
N ILE A 308 1.99 -17.98 -19.49
CA ILE A 308 1.43 -19.19 -18.88
C ILE A 308 0.59 -18.84 -17.63
N ILE A 309 -0.58 -19.46 -17.51
CA ILE A 309 -1.44 -19.37 -16.31
C ILE A 309 -0.94 -20.37 -15.27
N ASP A 310 -0.67 -19.90 -14.04
CA ASP A 310 -0.32 -20.77 -12.90
C ASP A 310 -1.50 -21.66 -12.48
N ASP A 311 -1.25 -22.73 -11.71
CA ASP A 311 -2.34 -23.52 -11.10
C ASP A 311 -3.04 -22.73 -9.98
N ILE A 312 -3.94 -21.82 -10.37
CA ILE A 312 -4.71 -20.98 -9.44
C ILE A 312 -5.68 -21.83 -8.62
N SER A 313 -6.23 -22.90 -9.18
CA SER A 313 -7.08 -23.86 -8.48
C SER A 313 -6.35 -24.49 -7.29
N GLY A 314 -5.10 -24.92 -7.49
CA GLY A 314 -4.22 -25.43 -6.45
C GLY A 314 -3.83 -24.39 -5.41
N LEU A 315 -3.47 -23.18 -5.84
CA LEU A 315 -3.21 -22.06 -4.93
C LEU A 315 -4.43 -21.71 -4.09
N SER A 316 -5.64 -21.73 -4.67
CA SER A 316 -6.91 -21.48 -3.97
C SER A 316 -7.16 -22.48 -2.85
N ARG A 317 -6.92 -23.78 -3.10
CA ARG A 317 -6.99 -24.81 -2.06
C ARG A 317 -5.99 -24.56 -0.92
N LEU A 318 -4.75 -24.17 -1.25
CA LEU A 318 -3.74 -23.82 -0.25
C LEU A 318 -4.12 -22.59 0.58
N ALA A 319 -4.66 -21.56 -0.08
CA ALA A 319 -5.11 -20.33 0.57
C ALA A 319 -6.23 -20.60 1.57
N LEU A 320 -7.26 -21.35 1.16
CA LEU A 320 -8.38 -21.73 2.04
C LEU A 320 -7.91 -22.53 3.24
N ARG A 321 -7.12 -23.58 3.01
CA ARG A 321 -6.62 -24.47 4.07
C ARG A 321 -5.84 -23.72 5.14
N ASN A 322 -5.08 -22.69 4.74
CA ASN A 322 -4.22 -21.93 5.64
C ASN A 322 -4.80 -20.57 6.04
N LYS A 323 -6.03 -20.24 5.62
CA LYS A 323 -6.68 -18.93 5.84
C LYS A 323 -5.79 -17.75 5.42
N LEU A 324 -5.16 -17.88 4.25
CA LEU A 324 -4.25 -16.88 3.68
C LEU A 324 -4.91 -16.10 2.55
N TRP A 325 -4.42 -14.90 2.30
CA TRP A 325 -4.79 -14.13 1.13
C TRP A 325 -4.20 -14.77 -0.13
N LEU A 326 -5.02 -14.99 -1.16
CA LEU A 326 -4.57 -15.31 -2.51
C LEU A 326 -4.88 -14.14 -3.44
N HIS A 327 -3.85 -13.61 -4.06
CA HIS A 327 -4.00 -12.62 -5.12
C HIS A 327 -3.67 -13.26 -6.48
N VAL A 328 -4.56 -13.04 -7.45
CA VAL A 328 -4.35 -13.46 -8.84
C VAL A 328 -3.99 -12.25 -9.69
N ASP A 329 -2.78 -12.25 -10.24
CA ASP A 329 -2.32 -11.23 -11.16
C ASP A 329 -2.85 -11.53 -12.57
N CYS A 330 -3.98 -10.92 -12.92
CA CYS A 330 -4.58 -10.95 -14.25
C CYS A 330 -4.28 -9.64 -15.01
N CYS A 331 -3.23 -8.89 -14.65
CA CYS A 331 -2.93 -7.62 -15.31
C CYS A 331 -2.72 -7.84 -16.81
N LEU A 332 -1.86 -8.80 -17.19
CA LEU A 332 -1.62 -9.11 -18.60
C LEU A 332 -2.81 -9.83 -19.24
N GLY A 333 -3.40 -10.82 -18.57
CA GLY A 333 -4.47 -11.63 -19.16
C GLY A 333 -5.75 -10.84 -19.40
N SER A 334 -6.05 -9.89 -18.51
CA SER A 334 -7.00 -8.81 -18.72
C SER A 334 -8.34 -9.33 -19.29
N PHE A 335 -8.86 -8.68 -20.32
CA PHE A 335 -10.13 -9.03 -20.97
C PHE A 335 -10.02 -10.24 -21.90
N VAL A 336 -8.80 -10.68 -22.26
CA VAL A 336 -8.60 -11.88 -23.10
C VAL A 336 -8.93 -13.13 -22.30
N ILE A 337 -8.29 -13.32 -21.14
CA ILE A 337 -8.48 -14.55 -20.35
C ILE A 337 -9.92 -14.70 -19.86
N ALA A 338 -10.58 -13.59 -19.56
CA ALA A 338 -11.97 -13.56 -19.11
C ALA A 338 -12.95 -13.98 -20.22
N CYS A 339 -12.53 -13.89 -21.47
CA CYS A 339 -13.32 -14.26 -22.64
C CYS A 339 -12.88 -15.59 -23.27
N LEU A 340 -11.85 -16.29 -22.74
CA LEU A 340 -11.33 -17.53 -23.33
C LEU A 340 -12.41 -18.61 -23.51
N GLU A 341 -13.16 -18.92 -22.43
CA GLU A 341 -14.25 -19.92 -22.49
C GLU A 341 -15.30 -19.54 -23.53
N LYS A 342 -15.69 -18.26 -23.55
CA LYS A 342 -16.69 -17.73 -24.51
C LYS A 342 -16.18 -17.74 -25.95
N ALA A 343 -14.87 -17.62 -26.14
CA ALA A 343 -14.21 -17.72 -27.43
C ALA A 343 -13.95 -19.18 -27.86
N GLY A 344 -14.36 -20.18 -27.06
CA GLY A 344 -14.25 -21.60 -27.39
C GLY A 344 -12.89 -22.24 -27.04
N PHE A 345 -12.04 -21.55 -26.26
CA PHE A 345 -10.78 -22.10 -25.78
C PHE A 345 -10.98 -22.83 -24.45
N GLU A 346 -10.25 -23.93 -24.26
CA GLU A 346 -10.15 -24.59 -22.96
C GLU A 346 -9.49 -23.65 -21.95
N SER A 347 -10.10 -23.51 -20.78
CA SER A 347 -9.47 -22.79 -19.66
C SER A 347 -9.88 -23.37 -18.32
N GLU A 348 -8.91 -23.45 -17.42
CA GLU A 348 -9.14 -23.75 -16.02
C GLU A 348 -9.64 -22.50 -15.27
N PRO A 349 -10.44 -22.65 -14.20
CA PRO A 349 -10.84 -21.53 -13.37
C PRO A 349 -9.62 -20.80 -12.78
N PHE A 350 -9.58 -19.48 -12.92
CA PHE A 350 -8.52 -18.62 -12.38
C PHE A 350 -9.06 -17.43 -11.59
N ASP A 351 -10.38 -17.24 -11.55
CA ASP A 351 -11.05 -16.05 -11.05
C ASP A 351 -11.81 -16.29 -9.72
N PHE A 352 -12.79 -15.44 -9.40
CA PHE A 352 -13.53 -15.54 -8.14
C PHE A 352 -14.42 -16.78 -8.00
N ARG A 353 -14.64 -17.58 -9.06
CA ARG A 353 -15.23 -18.93 -8.96
C ARG A 353 -14.45 -19.80 -7.97
N LEU A 354 -13.14 -19.58 -7.87
CA LEU A 354 -12.28 -20.24 -6.89
C LEU A 354 -12.37 -19.57 -5.52
N LYS A 355 -13.08 -20.18 -4.57
CA LYS A 355 -13.35 -19.63 -3.22
C LYS A 355 -12.13 -19.06 -2.47
N GLY A 356 -10.92 -19.55 -2.70
CA GLY A 356 -9.69 -19.05 -2.06
C GLY A 356 -9.17 -17.72 -2.61
N VAL A 357 -9.55 -17.33 -3.83
CA VAL A 357 -9.10 -16.08 -4.46
C VAL A 357 -9.65 -14.89 -3.69
N SER A 358 -8.78 -14.08 -3.08
CA SER A 358 -9.15 -12.94 -2.23
C SER A 358 -9.18 -11.63 -3.01
N SER A 359 -8.25 -11.45 -3.95
CA SER A 359 -8.24 -10.31 -4.87
C SER A 359 -7.69 -10.67 -6.25
N ILE A 360 -8.03 -9.85 -7.25
CA ILE A 360 -7.57 -9.98 -8.64
C ILE A 360 -7.19 -8.58 -9.15
N SER A 361 -6.06 -8.44 -9.84
CA SER A 361 -5.71 -7.20 -10.57
C SER A 361 -5.95 -7.37 -12.07
N VAL A 362 -6.55 -6.37 -12.73
CA VAL A 362 -6.94 -6.44 -14.14
C VAL A 362 -6.65 -5.10 -14.83
N ASP A 363 -5.76 -5.09 -15.82
CA ASP A 363 -5.43 -3.87 -16.56
C ASP A 363 -6.45 -3.63 -17.68
N THR A 364 -7.27 -2.61 -17.53
CA THR A 364 -8.16 -2.10 -18.57
C THR A 364 -7.37 -1.45 -19.71
N HIS A 365 -6.20 -0.84 -19.44
CA HIS A 365 -5.36 -0.19 -20.46
C HIS A 365 -4.49 -1.15 -21.32
N LYS A 366 -4.69 -2.47 -21.14
CA LYS A 366 -4.10 -3.54 -21.95
C LYS A 366 -5.17 -4.06 -22.91
N TYR A 367 -5.65 -5.28 -22.71
CA TYR A 367 -6.65 -5.89 -23.58
C TYR A 367 -8.09 -5.40 -23.32
N GLY A 368 -8.32 -4.52 -22.34
CA GLY A 368 -9.56 -3.74 -22.25
C GLY A 368 -9.55 -2.51 -23.16
N PHE A 369 -8.41 -2.22 -23.81
CA PHE A 369 -8.20 -1.13 -24.77
C PHE A 369 -8.50 0.28 -24.25
N ALA A 370 -8.58 0.46 -22.92
CA ALA A 370 -8.76 1.77 -22.31
C ALA A 370 -7.49 2.64 -22.46
N PRO A 371 -7.59 3.96 -22.31
CA PRO A 371 -6.43 4.86 -22.30
C PRO A 371 -5.34 4.41 -21.31
N LYS A 372 -4.07 4.65 -21.66
CA LYS A 372 -2.94 4.37 -20.76
C LYS A 372 -3.12 5.11 -19.43
N GLY A 373 -2.68 4.46 -18.36
CA GLY A 373 -2.90 4.96 -16.99
C GLY A 373 -4.18 4.46 -16.31
N ASN A 374 -4.79 3.35 -16.76
CA ASN A 374 -5.97 2.76 -16.12
C ASN A 374 -5.84 1.24 -15.82
N SER A 375 -6.26 0.82 -14.64
CA SER A 375 -6.38 -0.58 -14.22
C SER A 375 -7.44 -0.70 -13.11
N THR A 376 -7.70 -1.92 -12.67
CA THR A 376 -8.59 -2.20 -11.55
C THR A 376 -7.97 -3.21 -10.58
N VAL A 377 -8.25 -3.03 -9.30
CA VAL A 377 -8.02 -4.04 -8.26
C VAL A 377 -9.37 -4.45 -7.68
N LEU A 378 -9.62 -5.77 -7.70
CA LEU A 378 -10.88 -6.38 -7.32
C LEU A 378 -10.69 -7.17 -6.04
N TYR A 379 -11.70 -7.19 -5.18
CA TYR A 379 -11.71 -7.90 -3.91
C TYR A 379 -12.97 -8.74 -3.80
N ARG A 380 -12.82 -9.96 -3.28
CA ARG A 380 -13.95 -10.89 -3.07
C ARG A 380 -15.07 -10.30 -2.21
N ALA A 381 -14.73 -9.41 -1.28
CA ALA A 381 -15.68 -8.77 -0.39
C ALA A 381 -15.31 -7.30 -0.12
N ALA A 382 -16.32 -6.44 0.06
CA ALA A 382 -16.14 -5.02 0.39
C ALA A 382 -15.26 -4.82 1.64
N ALA A 383 -15.38 -5.69 2.64
CA ALA A 383 -14.56 -5.66 3.85
C ALA A 383 -13.06 -5.93 3.57
N LEU A 384 -12.70 -6.67 2.52
CA LEU A 384 -11.30 -6.88 2.16
C LEU A 384 -10.71 -5.61 1.52
N ARG A 385 -11.51 -4.87 0.75
CA ARG A 385 -11.10 -3.62 0.11
C ARG A 385 -10.73 -2.55 1.13
N THR A 386 -11.36 -2.50 2.30
CA THR A 386 -11.10 -1.45 3.30
C THR A 386 -9.67 -1.46 3.83
N TYR A 387 -8.99 -2.62 3.81
CA TYR A 387 -7.58 -2.73 4.25
C TYR A 387 -6.59 -1.99 3.33
N GLN A 388 -6.99 -1.61 2.12
CA GLN A 388 -6.14 -0.79 1.24
C GLN A 388 -6.20 0.71 1.57
N TYR A 389 -7.27 1.15 2.23
CA TYR A 389 -7.53 2.58 2.43
C TYR A 389 -6.76 3.13 3.64
N TYR A 390 -6.44 4.41 3.54
CA TYR A 390 -5.98 5.22 4.64
C TYR A 390 -7.00 6.33 4.88
N ASN A 391 -7.50 6.45 6.11
CA ASN A 391 -8.50 7.47 6.48
C ASN A 391 -7.91 8.43 7.52
N PRO A 392 -7.04 9.37 7.11
CA PRO A 392 -6.48 10.34 8.02
C PRO A 392 -7.56 11.34 8.44
N PRO A 393 -7.64 11.72 9.72
CA PRO A 393 -8.51 12.82 10.17
C PRO A 393 -7.88 14.15 9.73
N ALA A 394 -8.09 14.55 8.48
CA ALA A 394 -7.53 15.78 7.92
C ALA A 394 -8.57 16.55 7.11
N ILE A 395 -8.45 17.88 7.12
CA ILE A 395 -9.18 18.80 6.24
C ILE A 395 -8.16 19.39 5.25
N HIS A 396 -8.43 19.26 3.96
CA HIS A 396 -7.61 19.84 2.89
C HIS A 396 -8.32 21.05 2.30
N VAL A 397 -7.66 22.21 2.32
CA VAL A 397 -8.15 23.46 1.72
C VAL A 397 -7.15 23.93 0.67
N ALA A 398 -7.60 24.10 -0.57
CA ALA A 398 -6.79 24.60 -1.67
C ALA A 398 -7.46 25.83 -2.30
N VAL A 399 -6.73 26.93 -2.43
CA VAL A 399 -7.20 28.14 -3.09
C VAL A 399 -6.82 28.07 -4.57
N THR A 400 -7.81 28.14 -5.44
CA THR A 400 -7.67 27.95 -6.89
C THR A 400 -8.20 29.18 -7.64
N LEU A 401 -7.82 29.34 -8.91
CA LEU A 401 -8.25 30.48 -9.72
C LEU A 401 -9.78 30.64 -9.77
N PRO A 402 -10.62 29.59 -9.87
CA PRO A 402 -12.08 29.76 -9.79
C PRO A 402 -12.57 30.38 -8.49
N ILE A 403 -11.87 30.17 -7.37
CA ILE A 403 -12.26 30.71 -6.05
C ILE A 403 -12.13 32.25 -6.02
N THR A 404 -11.26 32.85 -6.84
CA THR A 404 -11.16 34.31 -6.93
C THR A 404 -12.47 34.97 -7.40
N LYS A 405 -13.38 34.22 -8.02
CA LYS A 405 -14.71 34.71 -8.41
C LYS A 405 -15.69 34.81 -7.24
N VAL A 406 -15.43 34.11 -6.14
CA VAL A 406 -16.36 33.96 -5.00
C VAL A 406 -15.69 34.16 -3.63
N TRP A 407 -14.47 34.68 -3.59
CA TRP A 407 -13.65 34.76 -2.39
C TRP A 407 -14.32 35.51 -1.24
N SER A 408 -15.06 36.58 -1.53
CA SER A 408 -15.76 37.36 -0.51
C SER A 408 -16.84 36.54 0.19
N LYS A 409 -17.56 35.69 -0.56
CA LYS A 409 -18.54 34.77 0.00
C LYS A 409 -17.86 33.69 0.84
N LEU A 410 -16.75 33.12 0.35
CA LEU A 410 -15.98 32.13 1.10
C LEU A 410 -15.53 32.68 2.47
N ILE A 411 -15.03 33.91 2.52
CA ILE A 411 -14.65 34.56 3.78
C ILE A 411 -15.86 34.72 4.70
N SER A 412 -16.98 35.25 4.18
CA SER A 412 -18.20 35.42 4.97
C SER A 412 -18.73 34.10 5.55
N ASP A 413 -18.72 33.03 4.75
CA ASP A 413 -19.16 31.70 5.18
C ASP A 413 -18.20 31.15 6.27
N LEU A 414 -16.89 31.33 6.10
CA LEU A 414 -15.89 30.92 7.10
C LEU A 414 -16.04 31.68 8.43
N GLU A 415 -16.24 33.00 8.37
CA GLU A 415 -16.47 33.83 9.55
C GLU A 415 -17.72 33.39 10.31
N THR A 416 -18.80 33.08 9.58
CA THR A 416 -20.06 32.60 10.16
C THR A 416 -19.86 31.24 10.84
N VAL A 417 -19.23 30.27 10.17
CA VAL A 417 -18.96 28.95 10.75
C VAL A 417 -18.08 29.04 12.00
N VAL A 418 -17.06 29.90 11.99
CA VAL A 418 -16.19 30.10 13.16
C VAL A 418 -16.96 30.71 14.33
N GLU A 419 -17.82 31.71 14.08
CA GLU A 419 -18.61 32.30 15.17
C GLU A 419 -19.66 31.33 15.71
N ASP A 420 -20.30 30.52 14.86
CA ASP A 420 -21.24 29.47 15.29
C ASP A 420 -20.56 28.43 16.20
N GLU A 421 -19.33 28.00 15.86
CA GLU A 421 -18.57 27.08 16.71
C GLU A 421 -18.12 27.73 18.02
N ARG A 422 -17.78 29.03 18.01
CA ARG A 422 -17.46 29.79 19.23
C ARG A 422 -18.68 29.92 20.13
N GLU A 423 -19.86 30.16 19.56
CA GLU A 423 -21.10 30.28 20.32
C GLU A 423 -21.50 28.93 20.95
N LYS A 424 -21.36 27.82 20.23
CA LYS A 424 -21.55 26.47 20.80
C LYS A 424 -20.64 26.23 22.01
N GLU A 425 -19.39 26.67 21.95
CA GLU A 425 -18.47 26.55 23.08
C GLU A 425 -18.86 27.49 24.24
N ARG A 426 -19.32 28.72 23.97
CA ARG A 426 -19.86 29.63 25.00
C ARG A 426 -21.07 29.01 25.72
N VAL A 427 -22.06 28.51 24.99
CA VAL A 427 -23.24 27.83 25.55
C VAL A 427 -22.84 26.65 26.41
N ARG A 428 -21.91 25.82 25.94
CA ARG A 428 -21.40 24.66 26.67
C ARG A 428 -20.79 25.05 28.03
N ILE A 429 -19.98 26.12 28.05
CA ILE A 429 -19.36 26.64 29.28
C ILE A 429 -20.44 27.13 30.25
N VAL A 430 -21.47 27.84 29.75
CA VAL A 430 -22.60 28.32 30.56
C VAL A 430 -23.43 27.17 31.14
N GLU A 431 -23.59 26.06 30.40
CA GLU A 431 -24.26 24.84 30.87
C GLU A 431 -23.45 24.04 31.93
N GLY A 432 -22.33 24.56 32.42
CA GLY A 432 -21.48 23.90 33.42
C GLY A 432 -20.69 22.70 32.89
N LYS A 433 -20.76 22.44 31.58
CA LYS A 433 -19.88 21.48 30.90
C LYS A 433 -18.56 22.22 30.67
N GLY A 434 -17.50 21.83 31.39
CA GLY A 434 -16.17 22.44 31.22
C GLY A 434 -15.77 22.56 29.75
N ALA A 435 -14.98 23.59 29.44
CA ALA A 435 -14.49 23.84 28.08
C ALA A 435 -13.90 22.55 27.49
N LYS A 436 -14.17 22.27 26.21
CA LYS A 436 -13.41 21.23 25.51
C LYS A 436 -11.96 21.71 25.52
N GLY A 437 -11.13 21.13 26.38
CA GLY A 437 -9.69 21.35 26.33
C GLY A 437 -9.21 21.18 24.89
N LYS A 438 -8.22 21.96 24.46
CA LYS A 438 -7.70 21.94 23.07
C LYS A 438 -7.61 20.50 22.59
N ALA A 439 -8.51 20.10 21.69
CA ALA A 439 -8.40 18.82 21.02
C ALA A 439 -7.14 18.92 20.16
N VAL A 440 -6.05 18.34 20.63
CA VAL A 440 -4.84 18.21 19.83
C VAL A 440 -5.16 17.10 18.85
N GLY A 441 -5.58 17.48 17.64
CA GLY A 441 -5.67 16.54 16.53
C GLY A 441 -4.29 15.88 16.35
N ASP A 442 -4.29 14.57 16.15
CA ASP A 442 -3.07 13.77 15.93
C ASP A 442 -2.45 14.01 14.53
N SER A 443 -3.01 14.95 13.76
CA SER A 443 -2.64 15.25 12.38
C SER A 443 -1.67 16.44 12.30
N ALA A 444 -0.39 16.16 12.48
CA ALA A 444 0.67 17.00 11.91
C ALA A 444 1.01 16.47 10.51
N ALA A 445 0.40 17.04 9.48
CA ALA A 445 0.77 16.82 8.09
C ALA A 445 1.14 18.16 7.44
N LEU A 446 2.29 18.69 7.84
CA LEU A 446 3.13 19.50 6.97
C LEU A 446 4.32 18.62 6.58
N TYR A 447 4.67 18.66 5.30
CA TYR A 447 5.74 17.89 4.68
C TYR A 447 6.93 17.65 5.61
N GLY A 448 7.25 16.36 5.80
CA GLY A 448 8.44 15.78 6.42
C GLY A 448 9.26 16.67 7.37
N VAL A 449 9.18 16.38 8.68
CA VAL A 449 10.30 16.28 9.65
C VAL A 449 9.79 16.32 11.10
N ALA A 450 8.61 16.86 11.40
CA ALA A 450 8.23 17.19 12.78
C ALA A 450 7.40 16.12 13.54
N GLY A 451 7.71 14.83 13.37
CA GLY A 451 6.97 13.74 14.02
C GLY A 451 7.37 13.41 15.47
N SER A 452 8.44 14.00 16.01
CA SER A 452 9.02 13.51 17.28
C SER A 452 9.59 14.60 18.20
N LEU A 453 9.08 15.84 18.16
CA LEU A 453 9.53 16.90 19.06
C LEU A 453 8.39 17.39 19.99
N PRO A 454 8.59 17.33 21.32
CA PRO A 454 7.56 17.68 22.30
C PRO A 454 7.29 19.19 22.41
N ASN A 455 8.13 20.04 21.80
CA ASN A 455 7.96 21.50 21.84
C ASN A 455 7.68 22.09 20.45
N LYS A 456 6.47 22.67 20.31
CA LYS A 456 5.94 23.24 19.07
C LYS A 456 6.52 24.63 18.73
N SER A 457 7.18 25.32 19.67
CA SER A 457 7.81 26.63 19.39
C SER A 457 8.98 26.51 18.40
N VAL A 458 9.74 25.42 18.51
CA VAL A 458 10.89 25.14 17.64
C VAL A 458 10.46 24.99 16.18
N VAL A 459 9.28 24.42 15.91
CA VAL A 459 8.77 24.24 14.55
C VAL A 459 8.33 25.57 13.94
N VAL A 460 7.76 26.48 14.74
CA VAL A 460 7.41 27.84 14.30
C VAL A 460 8.67 28.64 14.01
N ASP A 461 9.68 28.56 14.87
CA ASP A 461 10.97 29.24 14.67
C ASP A 461 11.73 28.67 13.45
N LEU A 462 11.66 27.35 13.24
CA LEU A 462 12.30 26.70 12.09
C LEU A 462 11.56 26.99 10.78
N ALA A 463 10.23 27.04 10.80
CA ALA A 463 9.42 27.40 9.63
C ALA A 463 9.58 28.88 9.27
N THR A 464 9.62 29.76 10.28
CA THR A 464 9.92 31.20 10.10
C THR A 464 11.34 31.37 9.55
N GLY A 465 12.34 30.69 10.13
CA GLY A 465 13.72 30.72 9.63
C GLY A 465 13.89 30.10 8.24
N PHE A 466 13.15 29.04 7.89
CA PHE A 466 13.17 28.44 6.56
C PHE A 466 12.53 29.34 5.52
N LEU A 467 11.39 29.98 5.84
CA LEU A 467 10.75 30.96 4.96
C LEU A 467 11.62 32.23 4.81
N ASP A 468 12.21 32.73 5.89
CA ASP A 468 13.13 33.87 5.85
C ASP A 468 14.41 33.56 5.04
N LEU A 469 14.87 32.31 5.01
CA LEU A 469 15.99 31.86 4.18
C LEU A 469 15.60 31.71 2.71
N LEU A 470 14.36 31.31 2.40
CA LEU A 470 13.87 31.24 1.03
C LEU A 470 13.67 32.62 0.39
N TYR A 471 13.56 33.69 1.20
CA TYR A 471 13.47 35.09 0.72
C TYR A 471 14.75 35.91 0.99
N LYS A 472 15.83 35.28 1.47
CA LYS A 472 17.19 35.84 1.53
C LYS A 472 18.14 35.02 0.65
N ALA A 473 17.91 35.06 -0.65
CA ALA A 473 18.92 34.92 -1.70
C ALA A 473 18.32 35.44 -3.02
#